data_AF-A0A4Q5QQP9-F1
#
_entry.id   AF-A0A4Q5QQP9-F1
#
_cell.length_a   1.000
_cell.length_b   1.000
_cell.length_c   1.000
_cell.angle_alpha   90.00
_cell.angle_beta   90.00
_cell.angle_gamma   90.00
#
_symmetry.space_group_name_H-M   'P 1'
#
loop_
_entity.id
_entity.type
_entity.pdbx_description
1 polymer ?
#
loop_
_entity_poly.entity_id
_entity_poly.type
_entity_poly.pdbx_seq_one_letter_code
_entity_poly.pdbx_strand_id
1 'polypeptide(L)'
;MLTRATAKAPEQDDLFSEEVTLLFPALLALEGRLLGSAVRQQAVPSALTPCRLKPFTVRRVSGFETNLKSGETLKIISAKTAASLDADLVLLVPGATTAQSIRDALERGEGRWLHPKPIDPAALGAQTMLQRLTRVTASWEDAFHLREGRAATDDKPLYPGLRRPQIGALHAALAHATRSTDPATIVMPTGTGKTETMLALNARQRFERLLVVVPTDALREQIAAKFETFGVLKAQSCLDVSALFPVVTRLTRIPTSIAEVDQIFDSANVIVTTMHIAGRAEPPVQEHMATRASALFIDEAHHIGARTWASFRGLFAERTPPIPVVQFTATPFREDGRRVDGEFIYTYPLKKAQQEGYFKPIRFEAVFGLDQLDADQAIIDKLGDVLATDLDAGLNHLAMARCSTIERAKHLHRLYTLAYPDYRPVIVHSQQSLKERRENLAALRRFDSRIIVCVDMLGEGFDLPELKIAALHDHHK
;
A
#
# COMPACT_ATOMS: atom_id res chain seq x y z
N MET A 1 -10.44 30.84 33.82
CA MET A 1 -9.07 31.25 34.19
C MET A 1 -8.11 30.19 33.68
N LEU A 2 -7.43 30.49 32.57
CA LEU A 2 -6.44 29.61 31.95
C LEU A 2 -5.12 29.73 32.70
N THR A 3 -4.72 28.67 33.41
CA THR A 3 -3.38 28.55 33.98
C THR A 3 -2.40 28.21 32.86
N ARG A 4 -1.59 29.20 32.47
CA ARG A 4 -0.40 29.01 31.62
C ARG A 4 0.56 28.05 32.34
N ALA A 5 0.75 26.86 31.79
CA ALA A 5 1.86 25.99 32.16
C ALA A 5 3.17 26.68 31.77
N THR A 6 4.01 26.97 32.76
CA THR A 6 5.34 27.52 32.59
C THR A 6 6.26 26.48 31.99
N ALA A 7 6.87 26.80 30.85
CA ALA A 7 7.95 26.00 30.26
C ALA A 7 9.10 25.90 31.26
N LYS A 8 9.42 24.67 31.69
CA LYS A 8 10.55 24.38 32.58
C LYS A 8 11.85 24.57 31.77
N ALA A 9 12.80 25.34 32.30
CA ALA A 9 14.11 25.54 31.69
C ALA A 9 14.85 24.20 31.50
N PRO A 10 15.69 24.05 30.46
CA PRO A 10 16.44 22.82 30.25
C PRO A 10 17.43 22.60 31.41
N GLU A 11 17.27 21.48 32.13
CA GLU A 11 18.18 21.05 33.18
C GLU A 11 19.56 20.70 32.57
N GLN A 12 20.64 20.99 33.32
CA GLN A 12 22.05 20.86 32.90
C GLN A 12 22.46 19.48 32.33
N ASP A 13 21.66 18.44 32.54
CA ASP A 13 21.86 17.08 32.01
C ASP A 13 21.49 16.91 30.52
N ASP A 14 20.93 17.91 29.86
CA ASP A 14 20.54 17.82 28.43
C ASP A 14 21.71 17.87 27.43
N LEU A 15 22.92 18.17 27.90
CA LEU A 15 24.13 18.32 27.07
C LEU A 15 24.86 17.01 26.77
N PHE A 16 24.59 15.93 27.51
CA PHE A 16 25.33 14.66 27.42
C PHE A 16 24.52 13.47 26.89
N SER A 17 23.23 13.66 26.59
CA SER A 17 22.42 12.62 25.95
C SER A 17 22.68 12.59 24.44
N GLU A 18 23.15 11.45 23.94
CA GLU A 18 23.39 11.24 22.51
C GLU A 18 22.08 11.37 21.73
N GLU A 19 22.10 12.20 20.68
CA GLU A 19 20.96 12.38 19.80
C GLU A 19 20.86 11.20 18.84
N VAL A 20 19.74 10.49 18.88
CA VAL A 20 19.45 9.34 18.01
C VAL A 20 18.23 9.64 17.15
N THR A 21 18.31 9.33 15.86
CA THR A 21 17.15 9.40 14.97
C THR A 21 16.40 8.08 15.01
N LEU A 22 15.12 8.13 15.38
CA LEU A 22 14.26 6.96 15.52
C LEU A 22 13.14 6.98 14.46
N LEU A 23 12.90 5.84 13.80
CA LEU A 23 11.76 5.64 12.90
C LEU A 23 10.53 5.24 13.71
N PHE A 24 9.67 6.19 14.06
CA PHE A 24 8.46 5.86 14.82
C PHE A 24 7.41 5.20 13.91
N PRO A 25 6.72 4.15 14.39
CA PRO A 25 5.60 3.58 13.65
C PRO A 25 4.45 4.59 13.56
N ALA A 26 3.58 4.43 12.55
CA ALA A 26 2.40 5.29 12.43
C ALA A 26 1.48 5.17 13.65
N LEU A 27 0.88 6.28 14.08
CA LEU A 27 -0.18 6.29 15.08
C LEU A 27 -1.52 6.11 14.38
N LEU A 28 -2.35 5.21 14.88
CA LEU A 28 -3.71 4.97 14.37
C LEU A 28 -4.72 5.70 15.26
N ALA A 29 -5.64 6.43 14.64
CA ALA A 29 -6.80 7.01 15.33
C ALA A 29 -7.86 5.94 15.61
N LEU A 30 -8.00 4.98 14.70
CA LEU A 30 -9.01 3.94 14.71
C LEU A 30 -8.38 2.65 14.21
N GLU A 31 -8.62 1.54 14.92
CA GLU A 31 -8.22 0.20 14.51
C GLU A 31 -9.15 -0.82 15.14
N GLY A 32 -9.74 -1.68 14.31
CA GLY A 32 -10.49 -2.83 14.78
C GLY A 32 -11.11 -3.61 13.63
N ARG A 33 -12.18 -4.34 13.92
CA ARG A 33 -12.89 -5.14 12.92
C ARG A 33 -14.39 -4.93 13.04
N LEU A 34 -15.05 -4.80 11.88
CA LEU A 34 -16.50 -4.85 11.76
C LEU A 34 -16.85 -6.03 10.86
N LEU A 35 -17.68 -6.94 11.37
CA LEU A 35 -18.06 -8.17 10.67
C LEU A 35 -16.83 -8.91 10.09
N GLY A 36 -15.71 -8.86 10.84
CA GLY A 36 -14.43 -9.50 10.51
C GLY A 36 -13.58 -8.77 9.46
N SER A 37 -14.11 -7.74 8.82
CA SER A 37 -13.37 -6.85 7.93
C SER A 37 -12.59 -5.84 8.77
N ALA A 38 -11.32 -5.60 8.43
CA ALA A 38 -10.49 -4.66 9.17
C ALA A 38 -10.86 -3.21 8.82
N VAL A 39 -11.02 -2.36 9.83
CA VAL A 39 -11.31 -0.93 9.68
C VAL A 39 -10.24 -0.14 10.40
N ARG A 40 -9.64 0.82 9.71
CA ARG A 40 -8.48 1.56 10.19
C ARG A 40 -8.47 3.00 9.72
N GLN A 41 -7.86 3.86 10.53
CA GLN A 41 -7.58 5.24 10.17
C GLN A 41 -6.23 5.66 10.76
N GLN A 42 -5.34 6.18 9.92
CA GLN A 42 -4.11 6.78 10.37
C GLN A 42 -4.38 8.15 11.03
N ALA A 43 -3.72 8.42 12.16
CA ALA A 43 -3.68 9.74 12.79
C ALA A 43 -2.40 10.49 12.37
N VAL A 44 -1.26 9.87 12.61
CA VAL A 44 0.07 10.43 12.36
C VAL A 44 0.87 9.43 11.53
N PRO A 45 1.50 9.85 10.42
CA PRO A 45 2.33 8.97 9.62
C PRO A 45 3.58 8.52 10.38
N SER A 46 4.19 7.43 9.93
CA SER A 46 5.54 7.07 10.36
C SER A 46 6.53 8.18 9.99
N ALA A 47 7.48 8.47 10.87
CA ALA A 47 8.44 9.55 10.68
C ALA A 47 9.77 9.23 11.36
N LEU A 48 10.87 9.63 10.72
CA LEU A 48 12.19 9.72 11.33
C LEU A 48 12.25 10.96 12.21
N THR A 49 12.45 10.76 13.51
CA THR A 49 12.45 11.84 14.51
C THR A 49 13.76 11.81 15.30
N PRO A 50 14.55 12.89 15.28
CA PRO A 50 15.67 13.06 16.21
C PRO A 50 15.17 13.14 17.65
N CYS A 51 15.76 12.35 18.54
CA CYS A 51 15.37 12.22 19.94
C CYS A 51 16.60 12.22 20.84
N ARG A 52 16.45 12.79 22.05
CA ARG A 52 17.45 12.70 23.11
C ARG A 52 16.88 11.85 24.23
N LEU A 53 17.34 10.61 24.29
CA LEU A 53 16.79 9.62 25.20
C LEU A 53 17.42 9.74 26.58
N LYS A 54 16.58 9.83 27.62
CA LYS A 54 16.98 9.79 29.03
C LYS A 54 16.47 8.50 29.68
N PRO A 55 17.29 7.75 30.41
CA PRO A 55 16.81 6.57 31.12
C PRO A 55 15.85 7.00 32.24
N PHE A 56 14.76 6.27 32.42
CA PHE A 56 13.85 6.45 33.54
C PHE A 56 13.58 5.12 34.25
N THR A 57 13.17 5.18 35.52
CA THR A 57 12.62 4.04 36.24
C THR A 57 11.45 4.50 37.11
N VAL A 58 10.27 3.96 36.86
CA VAL A 58 9.04 4.27 37.62
C VAL A 58 8.29 2.96 37.88
N ARG A 59 7.93 2.70 39.14
CA ARG A 59 7.11 1.53 39.53
C ARG A 59 7.63 0.19 38.97
N ARG A 60 8.95 -0.02 39.02
CA ARG A 60 9.66 -1.22 38.47
C ARG A 60 9.62 -1.36 36.95
N VAL A 61 9.17 -0.33 36.24
CA VAL A 61 9.30 -0.23 34.78
C VAL A 61 10.49 0.67 34.49
N SER A 62 11.46 0.16 33.75
CA SER A 62 12.60 0.92 33.26
C SER A 62 12.50 1.07 31.75
N GLY A 63 13.04 2.16 31.23
CA GLY A 63 13.00 2.47 29.81
C GLY A 63 13.68 3.80 29.51
N PHE A 64 13.29 4.40 28.39
CA PHE A 64 13.80 5.70 27.96
C PHE A 64 12.65 6.69 27.81
N GLU A 65 12.91 7.95 28.11
CA GLU A 65 11.97 9.04 27.91
C GLU A 65 12.60 10.18 27.09
N THR A 66 11.76 10.91 26.35
CA THR A 66 12.16 12.09 25.58
C THR A 66 10.95 13.00 25.42
N ASN A 67 11.22 14.30 25.23
CA ASN A 67 10.21 15.24 24.76
C ASN A 67 10.31 15.33 23.24
N LEU A 68 9.18 15.21 22.54
CA LEU A 68 9.11 15.40 21.10
C LEU A 68 9.07 16.90 20.76
N LYS A 69 9.38 17.26 19.52
CA LYS A 69 9.26 18.66 19.04
C LYS A 69 7.84 19.20 19.11
N SER A 70 6.83 18.31 19.14
CA SER A 70 5.42 18.68 19.37
C SER A 70 5.15 19.15 20.80
N GLY A 71 6.07 18.91 21.75
CA GLY A 71 5.89 19.13 23.18
C GLY A 71 5.35 17.91 23.93
N GLU A 72 4.97 16.83 23.22
CA GLU A 72 4.51 15.59 23.82
C GLU A 72 5.64 14.83 24.52
N THR A 73 5.31 14.26 25.68
CA THR A 73 6.19 13.37 26.44
C THR A 73 6.07 11.94 25.92
N LEU A 74 7.21 11.32 25.57
CA LEU A 74 7.28 9.94 25.09
C LEU A 74 8.04 9.06 26.06
N LYS A 75 7.48 7.88 26.38
CA LYS A 75 8.16 6.79 27.08
C LYS A 75 8.29 5.55 26.21
N ILE A 76 9.51 5.05 26.08
CA ILE A 76 9.87 3.82 25.36
C ILE A 76 10.20 2.74 26.39
N ILE A 77 9.51 1.60 26.32
CA ILE A 77 9.69 0.47 27.24
C ILE A 77 9.97 -0.83 26.49
N SER A 78 10.66 -1.76 27.15
CA SER A 78 11.09 -3.04 26.55
C SER A 78 10.08 -4.18 26.70
N ALA A 79 9.15 -4.05 27.64
CA ALA A 79 8.15 -5.08 27.95
C ALA A 79 6.78 -4.44 28.25
N LYS A 80 5.71 -5.20 28.02
CA LYS A 80 4.36 -4.78 28.40
C LYS A 80 4.29 -4.55 29.90
N THR A 81 3.57 -3.51 30.31
CA THR A 81 3.34 -3.20 31.71
C THR A 81 1.88 -2.88 31.97
N ALA A 82 1.40 -3.25 33.16
CA ALA A 82 0.13 -2.80 33.70
C ALA A 82 0.26 -1.46 34.45
N ALA A 83 1.49 -1.00 34.71
CA ALA A 83 1.73 0.27 35.38
C ALA A 83 1.31 1.42 34.45
N SER A 84 0.48 2.32 34.97
CA SER A 84 0.25 3.61 34.32
C SER A 84 1.55 4.41 34.33
N LEU A 85 1.98 4.81 33.14
CA LEU A 85 3.12 5.69 32.93
C LEU A 85 2.57 7.08 32.61
N ASP A 86 3.01 8.07 33.38
CA ASP A 86 2.69 9.47 33.12
C ASP A 86 3.50 9.93 31.88
N ALA A 87 2.85 9.86 30.71
CA ALA A 87 3.37 10.29 29.41
C ALA A 87 2.21 10.39 28.40
N ASP A 88 2.32 11.31 27.45
CA ASP A 88 1.36 11.47 26.36
C ASP A 88 1.42 10.27 25.40
N LEU A 89 2.63 9.75 25.17
CA LEU A 89 2.90 8.64 24.26
C LEU A 89 3.67 7.53 24.99
N VAL A 90 3.27 6.28 24.75
CA VAL A 90 3.99 5.10 25.26
C VAL A 90 4.24 4.13 24.12
N LEU A 91 5.51 3.83 23.87
CA LEU A 91 5.95 2.94 22.81
C LEU A 91 6.62 1.69 23.39
N LEU A 92 6.13 0.52 23.02
CA LEU A 92 6.76 -0.76 23.31
C LEU A 92 7.75 -1.10 22.19
N VAL A 93 9.03 -1.23 22.55
CA VAL A 93 10.10 -1.66 21.63
C VAL A 93 10.84 -2.83 22.28
N PRO A 94 10.62 -4.08 21.82
CA PRO A 94 11.28 -5.25 22.40
C PRO A 94 12.80 -5.07 22.44
N GLY A 95 13.44 -5.38 23.56
CA GLY A 95 14.90 -5.26 23.69
C GLY A 95 15.43 -3.82 23.77
N ALA A 96 14.56 -2.83 24.04
CA ALA A 96 14.93 -1.43 24.28
C ALA A 96 15.80 -1.26 25.54
N THR A 97 17.10 -1.52 25.41
CA THR A 97 18.11 -1.46 26.46
C THR A 97 19.12 -0.35 26.22
N THR A 98 19.32 0.04 24.95
CA THR A 98 20.18 1.14 24.53
C THR A 98 19.49 1.94 23.42
N ALA A 99 19.93 3.18 23.17
CA ALA A 99 19.45 3.98 22.04
C ALA A 99 19.61 3.24 20.70
N GLN A 100 20.74 2.55 20.54
CA GLN A 100 21.05 1.76 19.34
C GLN A 100 20.09 0.58 19.17
N SER A 101 19.83 -0.20 20.22
CA SER A 101 18.92 -1.34 20.12
C SER A 101 17.48 -0.91 19.85
N ILE A 102 17.07 0.27 20.34
CA ILE A 102 15.78 0.88 20.01
C ILE A 102 15.72 1.21 18.52
N ARG A 103 16.73 1.92 17.99
CA ARG A 103 16.81 2.27 16.58
C ARG A 103 16.68 1.03 15.70
N ASP A 104 17.48 0.01 15.97
CA ASP A 104 17.53 -1.20 15.14
C ASP A 104 16.20 -1.97 15.19
N ALA A 105 15.55 -2.04 16.37
CA ALA A 105 14.23 -2.65 16.51
C ALA A 105 13.13 -1.86 15.78
N LEU A 106 13.20 -0.53 15.81
CA LEU A 106 12.27 0.32 15.09
C LEU A 106 12.44 0.24 13.57
N GLU A 107 13.69 0.17 13.08
CA GLU A 107 13.99 -0.06 11.66
C GLU A 107 13.48 -1.42 11.17
N ARG A 108 13.48 -2.45 12.04
CA ARG A 108 12.83 -3.74 11.77
C ARG A 108 11.31 -3.73 11.92
N GLY A 109 10.70 -2.61 12.32
CA GLY A 109 9.25 -2.48 12.51
C GLY A 109 8.71 -3.18 13.76
N GLU A 110 9.54 -3.40 14.77
CA GLU A 110 9.16 -4.12 16.00
C GLU A 110 8.45 -3.23 17.04
N GLY A 111 8.45 -1.91 16.82
CA GLY A 111 7.81 -0.93 17.70
C GLY A 111 6.28 -0.98 17.65
N ARG A 112 5.64 -0.82 18.81
CA ARG A 112 4.17 -0.82 18.95
C ARG A 112 3.70 0.24 19.94
N TRP A 113 2.77 1.09 19.53
CA TRP A 113 2.14 2.06 20.43
C TRP A 113 1.28 1.35 21.48
N LEU A 114 1.51 1.64 22.75
CA LEU A 114 0.64 1.26 23.87
C LEU A 114 -0.30 2.41 24.28
N HIS A 115 0.13 3.65 24.05
CA HIS A 115 -0.67 4.85 24.27
C HIS A 115 -0.34 5.94 23.23
N PRO A 116 -1.35 6.64 22.68
CA PRO A 116 -2.79 6.37 22.84
C PRO A 116 -3.18 5.04 22.17
N LYS A 117 -4.21 4.38 22.71
CA LYS A 117 -4.81 3.22 22.05
C LYS A 117 -5.71 3.71 20.91
N PRO A 118 -5.66 3.08 19.72
CA PRO A 118 -6.63 3.38 18.68
C PRO A 118 -8.05 3.06 19.17
N ILE A 119 -9.01 3.85 18.70
CA ILE A 119 -10.42 3.62 19.01
C ILE A 119 -10.90 2.37 18.27
N ASP A 120 -11.62 1.49 18.95
CA ASP A 120 -12.30 0.37 18.30
C ASP A 120 -13.53 0.90 17.54
N PRO A 121 -13.61 0.76 16.20
CA PRO A 121 -14.80 1.13 15.42
C PRO A 121 -16.09 0.48 15.93
N ALA A 122 -16.03 -0.74 16.47
CA ALA A 122 -17.21 -1.44 16.99
C ALA A 122 -17.77 -0.80 18.28
N ALA A 123 -16.96 0.00 18.99
CA ALA A 123 -17.36 0.72 20.18
C ALA A 123 -17.94 2.11 19.88
N LEU A 124 -17.87 2.58 18.63
CA LEU A 124 -18.40 3.89 18.24
C LEU A 124 -19.89 3.79 17.89
N GLY A 125 -20.71 4.67 18.47
CA GLY A 125 -22.09 4.84 18.06
C GLY A 125 -22.20 5.42 16.64
N ALA A 126 -23.31 5.10 15.94
CA ALA A 126 -23.53 5.48 14.55
C ALA A 126 -23.37 6.99 14.29
N GLN A 127 -23.91 7.84 15.19
CA GLN A 127 -23.81 9.29 15.05
C GLN A 127 -22.37 9.80 15.17
N THR A 128 -21.58 9.25 16.10
CA THR A 128 -20.17 9.62 16.28
C THR A 128 -19.32 9.17 15.10
N MET A 129 -19.60 7.98 14.55
CA MET A 129 -18.95 7.50 13.34
C MET A 129 -19.26 8.43 12.15
N LEU A 130 -20.54 8.75 11.93
CA LEU A 130 -20.94 9.66 10.87
C LEU A 130 -20.24 11.02 10.98
N GLN A 131 -20.23 11.64 12.16
CA GLN A 131 -19.53 12.90 12.41
C GLN A 131 -18.03 12.81 12.09
N ARG A 132 -17.39 11.69 12.44
CA ARG A 132 -15.98 11.44 12.11
C ARG A 132 -15.78 11.39 10.58
N LEU A 133 -16.59 10.60 9.87
CA LEU A 133 -16.47 10.44 8.42
C LEU A 133 -16.71 11.76 7.69
N THR A 134 -17.73 12.52 8.08
CA THR A 134 -18.01 13.85 7.52
C THR A 134 -16.86 14.82 7.76
N ARG A 135 -16.28 14.85 8.98
CA ARG A 135 -15.13 15.70 9.28
C ARG A 135 -13.91 15.35 8.42
N VAL A 136 -13.69 14.07 8.16
CA VAL A 136 -12.60 13.61 7.29
C VAL A 136 -12.80 14.11 5.86
N THR A 137 -13.96 13.86 5.25
CA THR A 137 -14.25 14.33 3.90
C THR A 137 -14.21 15.86 3.78
N ALA A 138 -14.73 16.57 4.79
CA ALA A 138 -14.68 18.04 4.84
C ALA A 138 -13.25 18.58 4.92
N SER A 139 -12.34 17.87 5.61
CA SER A 139 -10.92 18.29 5.70
C SER A 139 -10.16 18.24 4.37
N TRP A 140 -10.76 17.66 3.32
CA TRP A 140 -10.18 17.62 1.97
C TRP A 140 -10.63 18.79 1.09
N GLU A 141 -11.61 19.57 1.55
CA GLU A 141 -12.03 20.80 0.88
C GLU A 141 -10.85 21.77 0.80
N ASP A 142 -10.54 22.23 -0.40
CA ASP A 142 -9.42 23.12 -0.74
C ASP A 142 -8.00 22.65 -0.33
N ALA A 143 -7.88 21.47 0.28
CA ALA A 143 -6.62 20.90 0.73
C ALA A 143 -5.84 20.19 -0.40
N PHE A 144 -6.51 19.84 -1.51
CA PHE A 144 -5.88 19.16 -2.64
C PHE A 144 -5.33 20.17 -3.65
N HIS A 145 -4.04 20.05 -3.97
CA HIS A 145 -3.31 20.90 -4.90
C HIS A 145 -2.92 20.14 -6.15
N LEU A 146 -3.56 20.47 -7.28
CA LEU A 146 -3.19 19.93 -8.58
C LEU A 146 -1.90 20.61 -9.07
N ARG A 147 -0.74 20.02 -8.77
CA ARG A 147 0.58 20.54 -9.16
C ARG A 147 1.44 19.46 -9.79
N GLU A 148 2.12 19.81 -10.87
CA GLU A 148 3.09 18.92 -11.54
C GLU A 148 4.45 19.01 -10.83
N GLY A 149 5.00 17.87 -10.47
CA GLY A 149 6.35 17.75 -9.93
C GLY A 149 7.41 17.87 -11.01
N ARG A 150 8.61 18.33 -10.64
CA ARG A 150 9.76 18.43 -11.54
C ARG A 150 10.97 17.83 -10.85
N ALA A 151 11.67 16.92 -11.54
CA ALA A 151 12.94 16.40 -11.06
C ALA A 151 13.95 17.55 -10.86
N ALA A 152 14.90 17.36 -9.94
CA ALA A 152 16.02 18.27 -9.81
C ALA A 152 16.85 18.24 -11.10
N THR A 153 17.34 19.41 -11.51
CA THR A 153 18.35 19.59 -12.57
C THR A 153 19.52 20.35 -11.96
N ASP A 154 20.66 20.43 -12.65
CA ASP A 154 21.84 21.15 -12.16
C ASP A 154 21.50 22.59 -11.73
N ASP A 155 20.58 23.26 -12.45
CA ASP A 155 20.17 24.64 -12.18
C ASP A 155 18.90 24.79 -11.32
N LYS A 156 18.19 23.71 -10.98
CA LYS A 156 16.88 23.80 -10.31
C LYS A 156 16.67 22.68 -9.30
N PRO A 157 16.23 23.00 -8.06
CA PRO A 157 15.94 21.98 -7.08
C PRO A 157 14.71 21.14 -7.50
N LEU A 158 14.59 19.97 -6.87
CA LEU A 158 13.39 19.14 -6.95
C LEU A 158 12.16 19.98 -6.59
N TYR A 159 11.14 19.94 -7.44
CA TYR A 159 9.84 20.52 -7.15
C TYR A 159 8.85 19.39 -6.88
N PRO A 160 8.31 19.26 -5.66
CA PRO A 160 7.39 18.17 -5.32
C PRO A 160 6.05 18.33 -6.04
N GLY A 161 5.49 17.21 -6.49
CA GLY A 161 4.20 17.21 -7.16
C GLY A 161 3.86 15.90 -7.86
N LEU A 162 2.72 15.89 -8.55
CA LEU A 162 2.28 14.76 -9.35
C LEU A 162 3.08 14.63 -10.65
N ARG A 163 3.25 13.40 -11.11
CA ARG A 163 3.83 13.11 -12.42
C ARG A 163 2.87 13.55 -13.52
N ARG A 164 3.42 13.87 -14.69
CA ARG A 164 2.64 14.31 -15.86
C ARG A 164 1.49 13.35 -16.26
N PRO A 165 1.64 12.01 -16.26
CA PRO A 165 0.53 11.09 -16.50
C PRO A 165 -0.63 11.26 -15.51
N GLN A 166 -0.31 11.52 -14.24
CA GLN A 166 -1.30 11.68 -13.18
C GLN A 166 -2.07 13.00 -13.36
N ILE A 167 -1.37 14.09 -13.70
CA ILE A 167 -1.98 15.40 -14.02
C ILE A 167 -2.96 15.26 -15.19
N GLY A 168 -2.54 14.65 -16.30
CA GLY A 168 -3.39 14.45 -17.47
C GLY A 168 -4.63 13.60 -17.16
N ALA A 169 -4.44 12.50 -16.42
CA ALA A 169 -5.54 11.63 -16.00
C ALA A 169 -6.55 12.36 -15.11
N LEU A 170 -6.10 13.20 -14.16
CA LEU A 170 -6.98 13.99 -13.31
C LEU A 170 -7.76 15.03 -14.12
N HIS A 171 -7.10 15.79 -15.00
CA HIS A 171 -7.81 16.73 -15.87
C HIS A 171 -8.88 16.04 -16.72
N ALA A 172 -8.56 14.89 -17.31
CA ALA A 172 -9.51 14.11 -18.10
C ALA A 172 -10.70 13.63 -17.26
N ALA A 173 -10.45 13.12 -16.05
CA ALA A 173 -11.50 12.64 -15.15
C ALA A 173 -12.44 13.79 -14.71
N LEU A 174 -11.87 14.94 -14.35
CA LEU A 174 -12.64 16.12 -13.95
C LEU A 174 -13.46 16.68 -15.12
N ALA A 175 -12.90 16.76 -16.33
CA ALA A 175 -13.61 17.20 -17.52
C ALA A 175 -14.71 16.21 -17.96
N HIS A 176 -14.45 14.91 -17.82
CA HIS A 176 -15.47 13.89 -18.08
C HIS A 176 -16.65 14.02 -17.13
N ALA A 177 -16.39 14.19 -15.83
CA ALA A 177 -17.43 14.30 -14.80
C ALA A 177 -18.38 15.50 -15.01
N THR A 178 -17.98 16.54 -15.74
CA THR A 178 -18.86 17.68 -16.05
C THR A 178 -19.76 17.46 -17.26
N ARG A 179 -19.50 16.44 -18.10
CA ARG A 179 -20.22 16.23 -19.37
C ARG A 179 -20.86 14.87 -19.52
N SER A 180 -20.42 13.86 -18.77
CA SER A 180 -20.83 12.47 -18.94
C SER A 180 -20.92 11.76 -17.59
N THR A 181 -21.83 10.79 -17.52
CA THR A 181 -21.97 9.86 -16.40
C THR A 181 -21.64 8.42 -16.80
N ASP A 182 -21.24 8.20 -18.06
CA ASP A 182 -20.80 6.90 -18.54
C ASP A 182 -19.56 6.42 -17.77
N PRO A 183 -19.33 5.11 -17.64
CA PRO A 183 -18.10 4.60 -17.01
C PRO A 183 -16.85 5.15 -17.69
N ALA A 184 -15.99 5.82 -16.92
CA ALA A 184 -14.75 6.42 -17.42
C ALA A 184 -13.58 5.43 -17.31
N THR A 185 -12.77 5.31 -18.36
CA THR A 185 -11.60 4.42 -18.41
C THR A 185 -10.31 5.22 -18.58
N ILE A 186 -9.39 5.04 -17.62
CA ILE A 186 -8.06 5.64 -17.57
C ILE A 186 -7.02 4.53 -17.77
N VAL A 187 -6.24 4.63 -18.85
CA VAL A 187 -5.17 3.70 -19.18
C VAL A 187 -3.82 4.32 -18.86
N MET A 188 -3.13 3.75 -17.88
CA MET A 188 -1.86 4.23 -17.35
C MET A 188 -0.90 3.07 -17.13
N PRO A 189 0.24 3.00 -17.84
CA PRO A 189 1.22 1.93 -17.66
C PRO A 189 1.67 1.79 -16.20
N THR A 190 2.07 0.58 -15.81
CA THR A 190 2.60 0.32 -14.47
C THR A 190 3.75 1.27 -14.14
N GLY A 191 3.86 1.67 -12.88
CA GLY A 191 4.89 2.64 -12.48
C GLY A 191 4.63 4.11 -12.89
N THR A 192 3.59 4.44 -13.66
CA THR A 192 3.24 5.86 -13.96
C THR A 192 2.41 6.53 -12.85
N GLY A 193 2.07 5.79 -11.79
CA GLY A 193 1.41 6.32 -10.59
C GLY A 193 -0.13 6.28 -10.63
N LYS A 194 -0.69 5.23 -11.24
CA LYS A 194 -2.14 4.94 -11.33
C LYS A 194 -2.84 4.98 -9.97
N THR A 195 -2.25 4.33 -8.95
CA THR A 195 -2.81 4.33 -7.58
C THR A 195 -2.89 5.75 -7.01
N GLU A 196 -1.80 6.53 -7.07
CA GLU A 196 -1.81 7.91 -6.60
C GLU A 196 -2.81 8.80 -7.37
N THR A 197 -3.10 8.50 -8.65
CA THR A 197 -4.20 9.16 -9.38
C THR A 197 -5.56 8.84 -8.76
N MET A 198 -5.82 7.60 -8.34
CA MET A 198 -7.05 7.24 -7.62
C MET A 198 -7.17 8.03 -6.31
N LEU A 199 -6.09 8.07 -5.53
CA LEU A 199 -6.04 8.81 -4.25
C LEU A 199 -6.32 10.29 -4.46
N ALA A 200 -5.67 10.90 -5.47
CA ALA A 200 -5.81 12.31 -5.81
C ALA A 200 -7.22 12.63 -6.28
N LEU A 201 -7.83 11.76 -7.10
CA LEU A 201 -9.20 11.93 -7.55
C LEU A 201 -10.18 11.86 -6.37
N ASN A 202 -9.98 10.92 -5.43
CA ASN A 202 -10.80 10.83 -4.23
C ASN A 202 -10.67 12.07 -3.34
N ALA A 203 -9.45 12.55 -3.09
CA ALA A 203 -9.23 13.78 -2.33
C ALA A 203 -9.89 15.00 -3.01
N ARG A 204 -9.82 15.08 -4.35
CA ARG A 204 -10.37 16.21 -5.11
C ARG A 204 -11.91 16.20 -5.20
N GLN A 205 -12.50 15.03 -5.45
CA GLN A 205 -13.95 14.84 -5.62
C GLN A 205 -14.67 14.62 -4.28
N ARG A 206 -13.94 14.24 -3.23
CA ARG A 206 -14.45 14.08 -1.87
C ARG A 206 -15.59 13.06 -1.77
N PHE A 207 -15.43 11.90 -2.40
CA PHE A 207 -16.43 10.84 -2.32
C PHE A 207 -16.64 10.42 -0.85
N GLU A 208 -17.88 10.47 -0.39
CA GLU A 208 -18.23 10.14 1.00
C GLU A 208 -17.97 8.66 1.33
N ARG A 209 -18.31 7.77 0.39
CA ARG A 209 -18.27 6.31 0.50
C ARG A 209 -17.78 5.74 -0.83
N LEU A 210 -16.46 5.81 -1.04
CA LEU A 210 -15.82 5.26 -2.24
C LEU A 210 -15.70 3.74 -2.12
N LEU A 211 -16.29 3.00 -3.06
CA LEU A 211 -16.04 1.57 -3.21
C LEU A 211 -14.91 1.36 -4.22
N VAL A 212 -13.88 0.63 -3.84
CA VAL A 212 -12.75 0.24 -4.71
C VAL A 212 -12.74 -1.26 -4.87
N VAL A 213 -12.80 -1.73 -6.12
CA VAL A 213 -12.79 -3.15 -6.46
C VAL A 213 -11.51 -3.49 -7.21
N VAL A 214 -10.84 -4.54 -6.76
CA VAL A 214 -9.59 -5.06 -7.34
C VAL A 214 -9.70 -6.57 -7.60
N PRO A 215 -8.84 -7.17 -8.45
CA PRO A 215 -8.97 -8.59 -8.77
C PRO A 215 -8.46 -9.53 -7.67
N THR A 216 -7.48 -9.12 -6.86
CA THR A 216 -6.79 -10.01 -5.91
C THR A 216 -6.76 -9.47 -4.48
N ASP A 217 -6.59 -10.38 -3.51
CA ASP A 217 -6.40 -10.04 -2.09
C ASP A 217 -5.14 -9.20 -1.85
N ALA A 218 -4.05 -9.52 -2.57
CA ALA A 218 -2.80 -8.77 -2.48
C ALA A 218 -2.97 -7.30 -2.89
N LEU A 219 -3.67 -7.06 -4.02
CA LEU A 219 -4.02 -5.70 -4.44
C LEU A 219 -4.96 -5.03 -3.43
N ARG A 220 -5.90 -5.75 -2.82
CA ARG A 220 -6.80 -5.16 -1.82
C ARG A 220 -5.99 -4.60 -0.66
N GLU A 221 -5.02 -5.37 -0.17
CA GLU A 221 -4.16 -4.92 0.92
C GLU A 221 -3.27 -3.74 0.53
N GLN A 222 -2.66 -3.78 -0.65
CA GLN A 222 -1.83 -2.70 -1.16
C GLN A 222 -2.61 -1.39 -1.36
N ILE A 223 -3.76 -1.46 -2.02
CA ILE A 223 -4.60 -0.30 -2.32
C ILE A 223 -5.21 0.26 -1.03
N ALA A 224 -5.71 -0.58 -0.12
CA ALA A 224 -6.20 -0.12 1.17
C ALA A 224 -5.12 0.62 1.98
N ALA A 225 -3.90 0.07 2.04
CA ALA A 225 -2.78 0.74 2.72
C ALA A 225 -2.41 2.09 2.08
N LYS A 226 -2.51 2.19 0.75
CA LYS A 226 -2.31 3.45 0.01
C LYS A 226 -3.40 4.48 0.32
N PHE A 227 -4.67 4.07 0.42
CA PHE A 227 -5.74 4.97 0.85
C PHE A 227 -5.56 5.45 2.28
N GLU A 228 -5.22 4.57 3.23
CA GLU A 228 -5.00 4.93 4.65
C GLU A 228 -3.97 6.04 4.85
N THR A 229 -3.01 6.13 3.94
CA THR A 229 -1.88 7.06 4.01
C THR A 229 -1.99 8.22 3.01
N PHE A 230 -3.01 8.22 2.14
CA PHE A 230 -3.00 9.01 0.90
C PHE A 230 -1.70 8.86 0.09
N GLY A 231 -1.04 7.71 0.19
CA GLY A 231 0.20 7.40 -0.51
C GLY A 231 1.25 8.48 -0.32
N VAL A 232 1.70 9.09 -1.42
CA VAL A 232 2.72 10.15 -1.41
C VAL A 232 2.14 11.55 -1.52
N LEU A 233 0.82 11.75 -1.57
CA LEU A 233 0.22 13.05 -1.90
C LEU A 233 0.66 14.17 -0.95
N LYS A 234 0.70 13.89 0.36
CA LYS A 234 1.20 14.85 1.36
C LYS A 234 2.69 15.13 1.18
N ALA A 235 3.50 14.07 1.00
CA ALA A 235 4.95 14.20 0.79
C ALA A 235 5.29 14.94 -0.52
N GLN A 236 4.41 14.89 -1.52
CA GLN A 236 4.53 15.61 -2.78
C GLN A 236 3.84 16.99 -2.77
N SER A 237 3.41 17.48 -1.59
CA SER A 237 2.72 18.76 -1.45
C SER A 237 1.46 18.90 -2.33
N CYS A 238 0.84 17.78 -2.70
CA CYS A 238 -0.42 17.72 -3.43
C CYS A 238 -1.63 17.61 -2.51
N LEU A 239 -1.41 17.38 -1.22
CA LEU A 239 -2.43 17.37 -0.19
C LEU A 239 -1.88 18.03 1.06
N ASP A 240 -2.64 18.93 1.67
CA ASP A 240 -2.19 19.63 2.87
C ASP A 240 -1.92 18.68 4.05
N VAL A 241 -0.97 19.07 4.89
CA VAL A 241 -0.61 18.31 6.09
C VAL A 241 -1.81 18.18 7.05
N SER A 242 -2.65 19.20 7.12
CA SER A 242 -3.88 19.27 7.94
C SER A 242 -5.02 18.36 7.46
N ALA A 243 -5.02 17.92 6.20
CA ALA A 243 -6.04 17.03 5.67
C ALA A 243 -6.06 15.71 6.44
N LEU A 244 -7.21 15.28 6.96
CA LEU A 244 -7.31 14.05 7.72
C LEU A 244 -7.21 12.83 6.79
N PHE A 245 -6.62 11.73 7.27
CA PHE A 245 -6.59 10.48 6.51
C PHE A 245 -7.98 9.80 6.49
N PRO A 246 -8.35 9.09 5.41
CA PRO A 246 -9.63 8.40 5.31
C PRO A 246 -9.73 7.26 6.34
N VAL A 247 -10.95 7.00 6.79
CA VAL A 247 -11.26 5.70 7.42
C VAL A 247 -11.41 4.68 6.29
N VAL A 248 -10.63 3.61 6.33
CA VAL A 248 -10.56 2.58 5.28
C VAL A 248 -11.00 1.23 5.82
N THR A 249 -11.94 0.60 5.13
CA THR A 249 -12.35 -0.79 5.39
C THR A 249 -11.77 -1.72 4.34
N ARG A 250 -11.07 -2.77 4.79
CA ARG A 250 -10.70 -3.93 3.98
C ARG A 250 -11.81 -4.96 4.08
N LEU A 251 -12.70 -4.98 3.09
CA LEU A 251 -13.82 -5.90 3.09
C LEU A 251 -13.33 -7.30 2.73
N THR A 252 -13.32 -8.21 3.71
CA THR A 252 -12.73 -9.56 3.58
C THR A 252 -13.73 -10.69 3.53
N ARG A 253 -15.01 -10.41 3.79
CA ARG A 253 -16.10 -11.38 3.80
C ARG A 253 -17.24 -10.86 2.93
N ILE A 254 -17.98 -11.79 2.32
CA ILE A 254 -19.17 -11.48 1.54
C ILE A 254 -20.26 -11.06 2.54
N PRO A 255 -20.77 -9.81 2.48
CA PRO A 255 -21.94 -9.44 3.26
C PRO A 255 -23.13 -10.28 2.84
N THR A 256 -23.92 -10.72 3.81
CA THR A 256 -25.03 -11.66 3.61
C THR A 256 -26.39 -10.99 3.77
N SER A 257 -26.42 -9.73 4.20
CA SER A 257 -27.65 -8.94 4.34
C SER A 257 -27.43 -7.45 4.07
N ILE A 258 -28.54 -6.75 3.84
CA ILE A 258 -28.59 -5.28 3.69
C ILE A 258 -28.02 -4.59 4.94
N ALA A 259 -28.36 -5.07 6.14
CA ALA A 259 -27.88 -4.50 7.40
C ALA A 259 -26.36 -4.62 7.57
N GLU A 260 -25.76 -5.72 7.10
CA GLU A 260 -24.30 -5.87 7.12
C GLU A 260 -23.62 -4.86 6.18
N VAL A 261 -24.22 -4.60 5.01
CA VAL A 261 -23.72 -3.57 4.08
C VAL A 261 -23.82 -2.19 4.72
N ASP A 262 -24.94 -1.84 5.36
CA ASP A 262 -25.07 -0.56 6.08
C ASP A 262 -23.99 -0.41 7.15
N GLN A 263 -23.81 -1.43 8.00
CA GLN A 263 -22.79 -1.39 9.05
C GLN A 263 -21.38 -1.17 8.50
N ILE A 264 -21.05 -1.76 7.36
CA ILE A 264 -19.74 -1.62 6.73
C ILE A 264 -19.59 -0.25 6.06
N PHE A 265 -20.56 0.15 5.24
CA PHE A 265 -20.47 1.38 4.43
C PHE A 265 -20.65 2.64 5.28
N ASP A 266 -21.29 2.55 6.44
CA ASP A 266 -21.49 3.68 7.36
C ASP A 266 -20.29 3.86 8.32
N SER A 267 -19.27 3.01 8.19
CA SER A 267 -18.09 3.00 9.04
C SER A 267 -16.80 3.48 8.36
N ALA A 268 -16.86 3.82 7.06
CA ALA A 268 -15.66 4.15 6.29
C ALA A 268 -15.90 5.18 5.20
N ASN A 269 -14.85 5.96 4.90
CA ASN A 269 -14.80 6.82 3.72
C ASN A 269 -14.48 6.01 2.46
N VAL A 270 -13.66 4.97 2.60
CA VAL A 270 -13.20 4.11 1.49
C VAL A 270 -13.35 2.64 1.89
N ILE A 271 -13.96 1.85 1.02
CA ILE A 271 -14.10 0.40 1.17
C ILE A 271 -13.33 -0.25 0.02
N VAL A 272 -12.34 -1.07 0.33
CA VAL A 272 -11.57 -1.81 -0.67
C VAL A 272 -11.94 -3.29 -0.58
N THR A 273 -12.34 -3.88 -1.70
CA THR A 273 -12.79 -5.26 -1.80
C THR A 273 -12.32 -5.92 -3.09
N THR A 274 -12.55 -7.23 -3.20
CA THR A 274 -12.30 -7.98 -4.44
C THR A 274 -13.60 -8.27 -5.18
N MET A 275 -13.53 -8.50 -6.50
CA MET A 275 -14.71 -8.93 -7.25
C MET A 275 -15.21 -10.31 -6.81
N HIS A 276 -14.33 -11.19 -6.33
CA HIS A 276 -14.74 -12.46 -5.72
C HIS A 276 -15.66 -12.26 -4.51
N ILE A 277 -15.52 -11.14 -3.78
CA ILE A 277 -16.37 -10.81 -2.64
C ILE A 277 -17.63 -10.06 -3.09
N ALA A 278 -17.45 -8.95 -3.81
CA ALA A 278 -18.58 -8.10 -4.21
C ALA A 278 -19.50 -8.79 -5.22
N GLY A 279 -18.94 -9.40 -6.27
CA GLY A 279 -19.70 -10.02 -7.35
C GLY A 279 -20.30 -11.39 -7.02
N ARG A 280 -19.99 -11.97 -5.86
CA ARG A 280 -20.60 -13.22 -5.35
C ARG A 280 -21.64 -12.99 -4.25
N ALA A 281 -21.83 -11.75 -3.79
CA ALA A 281 -22.93 -11.44 -2.90
C ALA A 281 -24.28 -11.68 -3.62
N GLU A 282 -25.34 -11.97 -2.88
CA GLU A 282 -26.68 -12.10 -3.46
C GLU A 282 -27.12 -10.79 -4.14
N PRO A 283 -27.92 -10.82 -5.21
CA PRO A 283 -28.29 -9.62 -5.97
C PRO A 283 -28.81 -8.45 -5.12
N PRO A 284 -29.72 -8.65 -4.14
CA PRO A 284 -30.18 -7.55 -3.28
C PRO A 284 -29.06 -6.91 -2.45
N VAL A 285 -28.04 -7.68 -2.09
CA VAL A 285 -26.88 -7.18 -1.35
C VAL A 285 -25.98 -6.36 -2.28
N GLN A 286 -25.76 -6.80 -3.52
CA GLN A 286 -24.99 -6.05 -4.52
C GLN A 286 -25.65 -4.71 -4.86
N GLU A 287 -26.97 -4.72 -5.07
CA GLU A 287 -27.78 -3.51 -5.32
C GLU A 287 -27.71 -2.54 -4.12
N HIS A 288 -27.72 -3.07 -2.90
CA HIS A 288 -27.58 -2.24 -1.72
C HIS A 288 -26.18 -1.66 -1.54
N MET A 289 -25.12 -2.41 -1.89
CA MET A 289 -23.75 -1.85 -1.96
C MET A 289 -23.68 -0.67 -2.93
N ALA A 290 -24.28 -0.80 -4.12
CA ALA A 290 -24.35 0.28 -5.10
C ALA A 290 -25.17 1.48 -4.58
N THR A 291 -26.22 1.20 -3.82
CA THR A 291 -27.03 2.23 -3.16
C THR A 291 -26.27 3.02 -2.09
N ARG A 292 -25.40 2.35 -1.35
CA ARG A 292 -24.58 2.97 -0.29
C ARG A 292 -23.28 3.59 -0.79
N ALA A 293 -22.81 3.28 -2.00
CA ALA A 293 -21.61 3.91 -2.55
C ALA A 293 -21.91 5.31 -3.12
N SER A 294 -20.93 6.21 -3.05
CA SER A 294 -20.96 7.50 -3.78
C SER A 294 -20.15 7.48 -5.07
N ALA A 295 -19.28 6.48 -5.24
CA ALA A 295 -18.53 6.22 -6.47
C ALA A 295 -17.98 4.78 -6.45
N LEU A 296 -17.70 4.25 -7.63
CA LEU A 296 -17.03 2.96 -7.83
C LEU A 296 -15.72 3.18 -8.59
N PHE A 297 -14.61 2.79 -7.97
CA PHE A 297 -13.32 2.63 -8.64
C PHE A 297 -13.05 1.17 -8.92
N ILE A 298 -12.62 0.86 -10.14
CA ILE A 298 -12.18 -0.47 -10.54
C ILE A 298 -10.71 -0.38 -10.92
N ASP A 299 -9.84 -1.12 -10.24
CA ASP A 299 -8.44 -1.27 -10.66
C ASP A 299 -8.24 -2.58 -11.41
N GLU A 300 -7.24 -2.57 -12.29
CA GLU A 300 -6.94 -3.64 -13.26
C GLU A 300 -8.16 -4.03 -14.09
N ALA A 301 -8.81 -3.01 -14.67
CA ALA A 301 -10.01 -3.14 -15.48
C ALA A 301 -9.87 -4.04 -16.72
N HIS A 302 -8.66 -4.48 -17.08
CA HIS A 302 -8.47 -5.51 -18.12
C HIS A 302 -8.96 -6.90 -17.67
N HIS A 303 -9.12 -7.15 -16.37
CA HIS A 303 -9.82 -8.33 -15.83
C HIS A 303 -11.35 -8.30 -16.03
N ILE A 304 -11.91 -7.21 -16.60
CA ILE A 304 -13.36 -7.03 -16.88
C ILE A 304 -13.80 -7.92 -18.08
N GLY A 305 -13.43 -9.19 -18.07
CA GLY A 305 -13.82 -10.21 -19.05
C GLY A 305 -15.00 -11.08 -18.60
N ALA A 306 -15.30 -11.13 -17.30
CA ALA A 306 -16.40 -11.96 -16.78
C ALA A 306 -17.73 -11.20 -16.76
N ARG A 307 -18.84 -11.87 -17.12
CA ARG A 307 -20.22 -11.35 -16.99
C ARG A 307 -20.46 -10.71 -15.62
N THR A 308 -19.89 -11.29 -14.56
CA THR A 308 -19.95 -10.78 -13.18
C THR A 308 -19.48 -9.33 -13.03
N TRP A 309 -18.37 -8.94 -13.67
CA TRP A 309 -17.85 -7.57 -13.56
C TRP A 309 -18.77 -6.57 -14.27
N ALA A 310 -19.19 -6.90 -15.48
CA ALA A 310 -20.08 -6.04 -16.26
C ALA A 310 -21.42 -5.85 -15.55
N SER A 311 -22.02 -6.94 -15.04
CA SER A 311 -23.26 -6.89 -14.25
C SER A 311 -23.09 -6.07 -12.98
N PHE A 312 -22.03 -6.29 -12.20
CA PHE A 312 -21.80 -5.54 -10.96
C PHE A 312 -21.60 -4.04 -11.23
N ARG A 313 -20.83 -3.69 -12.26
CA ARG A 313 -20.67 -2.28 -12.69
C ARG A 313 -22.00 -1.66 -13.13
N GLY A 314 -22.83 -2.42 -13.86
CA GLY A 314 -24.15 -1.99 -14.31
C GLY A 314 -25.03 -1.48 -13.16
N LEU A 315 -24.93 -2.10 -11.97
CA LEU A 315 -25.64 -1.65 -10.76
C LEU A 315 -25.35 -0.20 -10.35
N PHE A 316 -24.21 0.35 -10.78
CA PHE A 316 -23.78 1.73 -10.50
C PHE A 316 -24.09 2.64 -11.69
N ALA A 317 -23.69 2.23 -12.89
CA ALA A 317 -23.77 3.05 -14.10
C ALA A 317 -25.20 3.19 -14.65
N GLU A 318 -26.03 2.15 -14.52
CA GLU A 318 -27.40 2.12 -15.06
C GLU A 318 -28.44 2.56 -14.03
N ARG A 319 -27.99 2.98 -12.83
CA ARG A 319 -28.86 3.48 -11.77
C ARG A 319 -29.41 4.87 -12.11
N THR A 320 -30.53 5.23 -11.50
CA THR A 320 -31.12 6.58 -11.60
C THR A 320 -31.17 7.25 -10.22
N PRO A 321 -30.36 8.29 -9.94
CA PRO A 321 -29.29 8.81 -10.80
C PRO A 321 -28.08 7.85 -10.87
N PRO A 322 -27.26 7.93 -11.94
CA PRO A 322 -26.05 7.12 -12.07
C PRO A 322 -25.05 7.42 -10.95
N ILE A 323 -24.36 6.39 -10.48
CA ILE A 323 -23.23 6.53 -9.56
C ILE A 323 -21.93 6.57 -10.38
N PRO A 324 -21.03 7.54 -10.18
CA PRO A 324 -19.80 7.66 -10.94
C PRO A 324 -18.96 6.37 -10.89
N VAL A 325 -18.55 5.89 -12.07
CA VAL A 325 -17.63 4.75 -12.24
C VAL A 325 -16.35 5.21 -12.91
N VAL A 326 -15.20 4.94 -12.27
CA VAL A 326 -13.87 5.20 -12.86
C VAL A 326 -13.03 3.93 -12.84
N GLN A 327 -12.55 3.53 -14.00
CA GLN A 327 -11.82 2.31 -14.23
C GLN A 327 -10.36 2.66 -14.54
N PHE A 328 -9.44 1.93 -13.93
CA PHE A 328 -8.01 2.11 -14.04
C PHE A 328 -7.37 0.81 -14.54
N THR A 329 -6.47 0.90 -15.52
CA THR A 329 -5.77 -0.28 -16.07
C THR A 329 -4.44 0.12 -16.69
N ALA A 330 -3.47 -0.79 -16.72
CA ALA A 330 -2.24 -0.62 -17.50
C ALA A 330 -2.43 -0.92 -18.99
N THR A 331 -3.39 -1.78 -19.33
CA THR A 331 -3.63 -2.28 -20.69
C THR A 331 -5.05 -1.93 -21.15
N PRO A 332 -5.22 -1.44 -22.39
CA PRO A 332 -6.53 -1.06 -22.92
C PRO A 332 -7.35 -2.27 -23.42
N PHE A 333 -6.71 -3.43 -23.52
CA PHE A 333 -7.32 -4.70 -23.96
C PHE A 333 -7.42 -5.65 -22.78
N ARG A 334 -8.51 -6.41 -22.77
CA ARG A 334 -8.79 -7.50 -21.84
C ARG A 334 -8.00 -8.75 -22.22
N GLU A 335 -7.99 -9.72 -21.33
CA GLU A 335 -7.38 -11.05 -21.55
C GLU A 335 -7.95 -11.77 -22.79
N ASP A 336 -9.23 -11.52 -23.12
CA ASP A 336 -9.89 -12.10 -24.31
C ASP A 336 -9.65 -11.31 -25.61
N GLY A 337 -8.76 -10.32 -25.59
CA GLY A 337 -8.40 -9.50 -26.74
C GLY A 337 -9.40 -8.38 -27.08
N ARG A 338 -10.56 -8.31 -26.41
CA ARG A 338 -11.49 -7.17 -26.61
C ARG A 338 -11.02 -5.95 -25.83
N ARG A 339 -11.53 -4.77 -26.18
CA ARG A 339 -11.25 -3.54 -25.42
C ARG A 339 -11.94 -3.58 -24.06
N VAL A 340 -11.33 -2.93 -23.07
CA VAL A 340 -12.01 -2.61 -21.81
C VAL A 340 -13.22 -1.72 -22.11
N ASP A 341 -14.36 -2.00 -21.48
CA ASP A 341 -15.59 -1.23 -21.66
C ASP A 341 -15.47 0.19 -21.08
N GLY A 342 -16.42 1.08 -21.42
CA GLY A 342 -16.46 2.47 -20.93
C GLY A 342 -15.75 3.46 -21.85
N GLU A 343 -15.94 4.76 -21.60
CA GLU A 343 -15.32 5.83 -22.38
C GLU A 343 -13.83 5.94 -22.02
N PHE A 344 -12.94 5.80 -23.00
CA PHE A 344 -11.50 5.99 -22.80
C PHE A 344 -11.18 7.49 -22.69
N ILE A 345 -11.26 8.03 -21.47
CA ILE A 345 -11.05 9.46 -21.22
C ILE A 345 -9.58 9.85 -21.21
N TYR A 346 -8.68 8.90 -20.92
CA TYR A 346 -7.24 9.14 -20.91
C TYR A 346 -6.48 7.86 -21.22
N THR A 347 -5.50 7.93 -22.12
CA THR A 347 -4.57 6.83 -22.40
C THR A 347 -3.16 7.38 -22.48
N TYR A 348 -2.31 6.97 -21.55
CA TYR A 348 -0.90 7.36 -21.54
C TYR A 348 -0.05 6.28 -22.25
N PRO A 349 0.59 6.59 -23.40
CA PRO A 349 1.29 5.57 -24.18
C PRO A 349 2.51 4.98 -23.44
N LEU A 350 2.64 3.65 -23.45
CA LEU A 350 3.83 2.96 -22.89
C LEU A 350 5.14 3.48 -23.48
N LYS A 351 5.19 3.66 -24.80
CA LYS A 351 6.36 4.22 -25.49
C LYS A 351 6.75 5.59 -24.95
N LYS A 352 5.76 6.45 -24.67
CA LYS A 352 6.00 7.77 -24.08
C LYS A 352 6.49 7.65 -22.64
N ALA A 353 5.92 6.73 -21.86
CA ALA A 353 6.37 6.48 -20.50
C ALA A 353 7.82 5.99 -20.42
N GLN A 354 8.25 5.18 -21.38
CA GLN A 354 9.64 4.75 -21.53
C GLN A 354 10.55 5.91 -21.92
N GLN A 355 10.14 6.74 -22.89
CA GLN A 355 10.90 7.94 -23.32
C GLN A 355 11.06 8.96 -22.19
N GLU A 356 10.05 9.13 -21.33
CA GLU A 356 10.09 10.00 -20.15
C GLU A 356 10.77 9.36 -18.92
N GLY A 357 11.30 8.13 -19.05
CA GLY A 357 12.08 7.48 -18.01
C GLY A 357 11.29 6.96 -16.81
N TYR A 358 9.95 6.82 -16.92
CA TYR A 358 9.15 6.16 -15.88
C TYR A 358 9.42 4.65 -15.80
N PHE A 359 10.03 4.09 -16.86
CA PHE A 359 10.51 2.71 -16.90
C PHE A 359 12.04 2.70 -16.97
N LYS A 360 12.66 1.78 -16.23
CA LYS A 360 14.04 1.44 -16.47
C LYS A 360 14.15 0.61 -17.76
N PRO A 361 15.22 0.79 -18.57
CA PRO A 361 15.45 -0.06 -19.73
C PRO A 361 15.47 -1.54 -19.34
N ILE A 362 14.82 -2.39 -20.14
CA ILE A 362 14.83 -3.84 -19.96
C ILE A 362 15.97 -4.40 -20.81
N ARG A 363 16.92 -5.09 -20.18
CA ARG A 363 17.95 -5.87 -20.87
C ARG A 363 17.43 -7.29 -21.07
N PHE A 364 17.04 -7.62 -22.30
CA PHE A 364 16.63 -8.98 -22.65
C PHE A 364 17.84 -9.78 -23.14
N GLU A 365 18.10 -10.93 -22.52
CA GLU A 365 19.17 -11.84 -22.90
C GLU A 365 18.56 -13.19 -23.26
N ALA A 366 18.63 -13.55 -24.54
CA ALA A 366 18.17 -14.86 -25.01
C ALA A 366 19.21 -15.91 -24.63
N VAL A 367 18.77 -16.94 -23.90
CA VAL A 367 19.59 -18.10 -23.51
C VAL A 367 19.10 -19.30 -24.31
N PHE A 368 20.03 -20.06 -24.86
CA PHE A 368 19.74 -21.23 -25.70
C PHE A 368 20.33 -22.49 -25.06
N GLY A 369 19.59 -23.60 -25.16
CA GLY A 369 20.05 -24.92 -24.79
C GLY A 369 19.62 -25.95 -25.85
N LEU A 370 20.33 -27.07 -25.91
CA LEU A 370 20.07 -28.18 -26.84
C LEU A 370 18.75 -28.89 -26.54
N ASP A 371 18.42 -29.00 -25.25
CA ASP A 371 17.16 -29.49 -24.73
C ASP A 371 16.70 -28.65 -23.54
N GLN A 372 15.60 -29.06 -22.89
CA GLN A 372 15.03 -28.32 -21.77
C GLN A 372 15.94 -28.33 -20.52
N LEU A 373 16.66 -29.42 -20.26
CA LEU A 373 17.54 -29.51 -19.09
C LEU A 373 18.76 -28.61 -19.28
N ASP A 374 19.32 -28.62 -20.49
CA ASP A 374 20.43 -27.75 -20.88
C ASP A 374 20.01 -26.27 -20.86
N ALA A 375 18.81 -25.96 -21.39
CA ALA A 375 18.26 -24.60 -21.33
C ALA A 375 17.99 -24.13 -19.89
N ASP A 376 17.40 -24.99 -19.05
CA ASP A 376 17.14 -24.68 -17.64
C ASP A 376 18.46 -24.39 -16.90
N GLN A 377 19.50 -25.21 -17.12
CA GLN A 377 20.82 -25.00 -16.52
C GLN A 377 21.48 -23.70 -17.02
N ALA A 378 21.47 -23.45 -18.33
CA ALA A 378 22.04 -22.23 -18.90
C ALA A 378 21.34 -20.95 -18.39
N ILE A 379 20.02 -21.02 -18.16
CA ILE A 379 19.27 -19.90 -17.55
C ILE A 379 19.67 -19.71 -16.08
N ILE A 380 19.83 -20.80 -15.31
CA ILE A 380 20.28 -20.77 -13.91
C ILE A 380 21.67 -20.13 -13.81
N ASP A 381 22.61 -20.58 -14.64
CA ASP A 381 23.98 -20.07 -14.70
C ASP A 381 23.97 -18.57 -15.01
N LYS A 382 23.23 -18.20 -16.06
CA LYS A 382 23.13 -16.80 -16.48
C LYS A 382 22.48 -15.89 -15.44
N LEU A 383 21.44 -16.34 -14.75
CA LEU A 383 20.81 -15.58 -13.67
C LEU A 383 21.80 -15.33 -12.53
N GLY A 384 22.57 -16.34 -12.14
CA GLY A 384 23.56 -16.21 -11.07
C GLY A 384 24.69 -15.26 -11.43
N ASP A 385 25.20 -15.32 -12.66
CA ASP A 385 26.23 -14.39 -13.16
C ASP A 385 25.75 -12.93 -13.08
N VAL A 386 24.54 -12.67 -13.54
CA VAL A 386 23.95 -11.32 -13.51
C VAL A 386 23.73 -10.85 -12.07
N LEU A 387 23.20 -11.72 -11.21
CA LEU A 387 22.96 -11.38 -9.81
C LEU A 387 24.27 -11.12 -9.06
N ALA A 388 25.30 -11.95 -9.25
CA ALA A 388 26.62 -11.74 -8.66
C ALA A 388 27.24 -10.42 -9.12
N THR A 389 27.19 -10.14 -10.42
CA THR A 389 27.69 -8.88 -10.99
C THR A 389 26.99 -7.66 -10.40
N ASP A 390 25.66 -7.71 -10.27
CA ASP A 390 24.88 -6.61 -9.69
C ASP A 390 25.24 -6.40 -8.20
N LEU A 391 25.40 -7.48 -7.43
CA LEU A 391 25.78 -7.42 -6.02
C LEU A 391 27.21 -6.89 -5.83
N ASP A 392 28.16 -7.31 -6.66
CA ASP A 392 29.55 -6.81 -6.66
C ASP A 392 29.62 -5.32 -7.01
N ALA A 393 28.68 -4.83 -7.82
CA ALA A 393 28.49 -3.40 -8.11
C ALA A 393 27.77 -2.64 -6.98
N GLY A 394 27.46 -3.29 -5.85
CA GLY A 394 26.76 -2.70 -4.71
C GLY A 394 25.25 -2.54 -4.92
N LEU A 395 24.68 -3.14 -5.97
CA LEU A 395 23.24 -3.10 -6.22
C LEU A 395 22.55 -4.18 -5.40
N ASN A 396 21.60 -3.79 -4.55
CA ASN A 396 20.90 -4.72 -3.66
C ASN A 396 19.77 -5.50 -4.37
N HIS A 397 20.08 -6.10 -5.53
CA HIS A 397 19.09 -6.73 -6.40
C HIS A 397 18.67 -8.12 -5.90
N LEU A 398 17.49 -8.53 -6.35
CA LEU A 398 16.88 -9.85 -6.16
C LEU A 398 16.52 -10.44 -7.53
N ALA A 399 16.45 -11.76 -7.61
CA ALA A 399 16.13 -12.48 -8.83
C ALA A 399 14.89 -13.38 -8.67
N MET A 400 14.09 -13.46 -9.73
CA MET A 400 12.92 -14.34 -9.83
C MET A 400 13.14 -15.36 -10.95
N ALA A 401 12.85 -16.63 -10.69
CA ALA A 401 12.71 -17.67 -11.68
C ALA A 401 11.24 -18.06 -11.82
N ARG A 402 10.66 -17.83 -13.00
CA ARG A 402 9.26 -18.18 -13.30
C ARG A 402 9.19 -19.44 -14.14
N CYS A 403 8.23 -20.30 -13.79
CA CYS A 403 7.84 -21.46 -14.58
C CYS A 403 6.31 -21.67 -14.54
N SER A 404 5.82 -22.61 -15.33
CA SER A 404 4.41 -22.82 -15.66
C SER A 404 3.66 -23.75 -14.69
N THR A 405 4.36 -24.62 -13.95
CA THR A 405 3.71 -25.59 -13.07
C THR A 405 4.43 -25.75 -11.73
N ILE A 406 3.67 -26.17 -10.71
CA ILE A 406 4.18 -26.39 -9.35
C ILE A 406 5.30 -27.43 -9.33
N GLU A 407 5.17 -28.51 -10.09
CA GLU A 407 6.20 -29.54 -10.16
C GLU A 407 7.48 -29.03 -10.82
N ARG A 408 7.36 -28.18 -11.86
CA ARG A 408 8.52 -27.48 -12.44
C ARG A 408 9.18 -26.55 -11.43
N ALA A 409 8.40 -25.78 -10.67
CA ALA A 409 8.97 -24.91 -9.65
C ALA A 409 9.71 -25.68 -8.56
N LYS A 410 9.17 -26.82 -8.10
CA LYS A 410 9.86 -27.68 -7.13
C LYS A 410 11.17 -28.24 -7.70
N HIS A 411 11.17 -28.62 -8.98
CA HIS A 411 12.39 -29.10 -9.65
C HIS A 411 13.44 -27.99 -9.77
N LEU A 412 13.07 -26.84 -10.34
CA LEU A 412 13.95 -25.68 -10.49
C LEU A 412 14.45 -25.17 -9.14
N HIS A 413 13.60 -25.12 -8.11
CA HIS A 413 14.01 -24.72 -6.76
C HIS A 413 15.15 -25.60 -6.22
N ARG A 414 15.11 -26.91 -6.46
CA ARG A 414 16.23 -27.80 -6.10
C ARG A 414 17.51 -27.45 -6.87
N LEU A 415 17.40 -27.20 -8.17
CA LEU A 415 18.55 -26.83 -9.00
C LEU A 415 19.17 -25.50 -8.57
N TYR A 416 18.36 -24.45 -8.39
CA TYR A 416 18.82 -23.16 -7.88
C TYR A 416 19.45 -23.29 -6.48
N THR A 417 18.86 -24.09 -5.59
CA THR A 417 19.41 -24.31 -4.23
C THR A 417 20.77 -25.02 -4.28
N LEU A 418 20.97 -25.95 -5.21
CA LEU A 418 22.24 -26.64 -5.40
C LEU A 418 23.29 -25.72 -6.02
N ALA A 419 22.92 -24.93 -7.03
CA ALA A 419 23.84 -24.05 -7.74
C ALA A 419 24.25 -22.82 -6.90
N TYR A 420 23.33 -22.27 -6.11
CA TYR A 420 23.54 -21.03 -5.36
C TYR A 420 23.06 -21.12 -3.90
N PRO A 421 23.68 -21.98 -3.06
CA PRO A 421 23.28 -22.16 -1.67
C PRO A 421 23.38 -20.87 -0.84
N ASP A 422 24.36 -20.01 -1.13
CA ASP A 422 24.59 -18.75 -0.42
C ASP A 422 23.47 -17.72 -0.65
N TYR A 423 22.77 -17.82 -1.77
CA TYR A 423 21.60 -16.99 -2.10
C TYR A 423 20.30 -17.49 -1.46
N ARG A 424 20.36 -18.64 -0.77
CA ARG A 424 19.25 -19.27 -0.04
C ARG A 424 17.92 -19.24 -0.80
N PRO A 425 17.83 -19.84 -2.00
CA PRO A 425 16.66 -19.73 -2.85
C PRO A 425 15.39 -20.21 -2.15
N VAL A 426 14.29 -19.47 -2.31
CA VAL A 426 12.97 -19.84 -1.79
C VAL A 426 11.98 -20.12 -2.92
N ILE A 427 10.88 -20.79 -2.59
CA ILE A 427 9.83 -21.14 -3.56
C ILE A 427 8.47 -20.58 -3.12
N VAL A 428 7.68 -20.09 -4.06
CA VAL A 428 6.30 -19.64 -3.83
C VAL A 428 5.33 -20.25 -4.83
N HIS A 429 4.33 -21.00 -4.34
CA HIS A 429 3.23 -21.53 -5.16
C HIS A 429 1.91 -21.68 -4.39
N SER A 430 0.82 -21.93 -5.12
CA SER A 430 -0.55 -21.95 -4.58
C SER A 430 -0.79 -23.05 -3.51
N GLN A 431 -0.14 -24.22 -3.64
CA GLN A 431 -0.28 -25.34 -2.69
C GLN A 431 0.44 -25.17 -1.34
N GLN A 432 1.29 -24.13 -1.16
CA GLN A 432 1.90 -23.87 0.15
C GLN A 432 0.90 -23.33 1.17
N SER A 433 1.15 -23.59 2.45
CA SER A 433 0.40 -22.93 3.51
C SER A 433 0.62 -21.41 3.46
N LEU A 434 -0.36 -20.66 3.97
CA LEU A 434 -0.25 -19.19 4.08
C LEU A 434 0.95 -18.77 4.95
N LYS A 435 1.32 -19.59 5.93
CA LYS A 435 2.46 -19.34 6.83
C LYS A 435 3.78 -19.44 6.06
N GLU A 436 4.02 -20.56 5.38
CA GLU A 436 5.25 -20.78 4.58
C GLU A 436 5.40 -19.71 3.49
N ARG A 437 4.32 -19.39 2.79
CA ARG A 437 4.34 -18.33 1.77
C ARG A 437 4.75 -16.99 2.37
N ARG A 438 4.19 -16.62 3.52
CA ARG A 438 4.54 -15.37 4.21
C ARG A 438 5.99 -15.36 4.67
N GLU A 439 6.48 -16.47 5.19
CA GLU A 439 7.87 -16.62 5.64
C GLU A 439 8.86 -16.47 4.48
N ASN A 440 8.61 -17.14 3.34
CA ASN A 440 9.45 -17.04 2.16
C ASN A 440 9.46 -15.61 1.59
N LEU A 441 8.29 -14.99 1.45
CA LEU A 441 8.20 -13.59 1.00
C LEU A 441 8.86 -12.61 1.98
N ALA A 442 8.80 -12.88 3.28
CA ALA A 442 9.49 -12.08 4.28
C ALA A 442 11.01 -12.24 4.19
N ALA A 443 11.51 -13.46 3.93
CA ALA A 443 12.94 -13.70 3.71
C ALA A 443 13.48 -12.91 2.52
N LEU A 444 12.74 -12.83 1.40
CA LEU A 444 13.08 -11.97 0.27
C LEU A 444 13.13 -10.48 0.65
N ARG A 445 12.10 -9.99 1.34
CA ARG A 445 12.03 -8.57 1.75
C ARG A 445 13.14 -8.17 2.73
N ARG A 446 13.63 -9.12 3.53
CA ARG A 446 14.77 -8.92 4.43
C ARG A 446 16.12 -9.18 3.77
N PHE A 447 16.15 -9.58 2.50
CA PHE A 447 17.35 -10.00 1.77
C PHE A 447 18.06 -11.21 2.39
N ASP A 448 17.36 -11.96 3.26
CA ASP A 448 17.82 -13.26 3.78
C ASP A 448 17.89 -14.30 2.64
N SER A 449 17.08 -14.10 1.59
CA SER A 449 17.06 -14.86 0.35
C SER A 449 17.19 -13.91 -0.82
N ARG A 450 18.00 -14.27 -1.82
CA ARG A 450 18.21 -13.47 -3.04
C ARG A 450 17.44 -13.97 -4.26
N ILE A 451 17.05 -15.24 -4.27
CA ILE A 451 16.37 -15.88 -5.41
C ILE A 451 15.00 -16.41 -4.98
N ILE A 452 13.97 -16.16 -5.80
CA ILE A 452 12.65 -16.79 -5.65
C ILE A 452 12.26 -17.58 -6.89
N VAL A 453 11.81 -18.81 -6.71
CA VAL A 453 11.16 -19.61 -7.75
C VAL A 453 9.65 -19.55 -7.59
N CYS A 454 8.91 -19.20 -8.64
CA CYS A 454 7.46 -19.04 -8.56
C CYS A 454 6.69 -19.59 -9.77
N VAL A 455 5.38 -19.83 -9.55
CA VAL A 455 4.40 -20.26 -10.57
C VAL A 455 3.20 -19.35 -10.44
N ASP A 456 2.93 -18.51 -11.45
CA ASP A 456 1.77 -17.60 -11.53
C ASP A 456 1.48 -16.85 -10.22
N MET A 457 2.55 -16.56 -9.49
CA MET A 457 2.58 -15.92 -8.19
C MET A 457 3.68 -14.86 -8.29
N LEU A 458 3.49 -13.70 -7.65
CA LEU A 458 4.24 -12.46 -7.91
C LEU A 458 3.82 -11.68 -9.18
N GLY A 459 2.60 -11.93 -9.66
CA GLY A 459 1.96 -11.10 -10.67
C GLY A 459 1.40 -9.80 -10.07
N GLU A 460 0.19 -9.45 -10.47
CA GLU A 460 -0.45 -8.21 -10.04
C GLU A 460 -0.61 -8.08 -8.52
N GLY A 461 -0.25 -6.90 -7.99
CA GLY A 461 -0.30 -6.59 -6.57
C GLY A 461 0.90 -7.03 -5.74
N PHE A 462 1.95 -7.56 -6.38
CA PHE A 462 3.24 -7.75 -5.74
C PHE A 462 4.17 -6.58 -6.07
N ASP A 463 4.55 -5.80 -5.05
CA ASP A 463 5.49 -4.69 -5.18
C ASP A 463 6.76 -5.01 -4.39
N LEU A 464 7.87 -5.18 -5.11
CA LEU A 464 9.22 -5.37 -4.58
C LEU A 464 10.22 -4.72 -5.55
N PRO A 465 10.52 -3.42 -5.36
CA PRO A 465 11.36 -2.66 -6.29
C PRO A 465 12.73 -3.26 -6.57
N GLU A 466 13.28 -4.02 -5.63
CA GLU A 466 14.59 -4.67 -5.71
C GLU A 466 14.59 -5.94 -6.55
N LEU A 467 13.41 -6.47 -6.94
CA LEU A 467 13.29 -7.58 -7.87
C LEU A 467 13.59 -7.08 -9.29
N LYS A 468 14.87 -7.19 -9.71
CA LYS A 468 15.39 -6.61 -10.95
C LYS A 468 15.78 -7.62 -12.03
N ILE A 469 15.90 -8.90 -11.66
CA ILE A 469 16.32 -9.97 -12.56
C ILE A 469 15.18 -11.00 -12.67
N ALA A 470 14.84 -11.40 -13.88
CA ALA A 470 13.81 -12.40 -14.13
C ALA A 470 14.32 -13.47 -15.11
N ALA A 471 14.42 -14.71 -14.64
CA ALA A 471 14.60 -15.91 -15.45
C ALA A 471 13.22 -16.48 -15.85
N LEU A 472 13.00 -16.63 -17.15
CA LEU A 472 11.78 -17.21 -17.71
C LEU A 472 12.12 -18.60 -18.25
N HIS A 473 11.81 -19.64 -17.49
CA HIS A 473 12.10 -21.04 -17.86
C HIS A 473 11.09 -21.62 -18.84
N ASP A 474 9.85 -21.09 -18.83
CA ASP A 474 8.77 -21.56 -19.68
C ASP A 474 8.15 -20.40 -20.46
N HIS A 475 7.75 -20.66 -21.70
CA HIS A 475 7.02 -19.69 -22.50
C HIS A 475 5.65 -19.40 -21.88
N HIS A 476 5.31 -18.12 -21.78
CA HIS A 476 3.95 -17.68 -21.52
C HIS A 476 3.12 -17.94 -22.79
N LYS A 477 2.00 -18.66 -22.67
CA LYS A 477 1.01 -18.74 -23.75
C LYS A 477 0.21 -17.45 -23.86
#